data_AF-A0A3N5W508-F1
#
_entry.id   AF-A0A3N5W508-F1
#
_cell.length_a   1.000
_cell.length_b   1.000
_cell.length_c   1.000
_cell.angle_alpha   90.00
_cell.angle_beta   90.00
_cell.angle_gamma   90.00
#
_symmetry.space_group_name_H-M   'P 1'
#
loop_
_entity.id
_entity.type
_entity.pdbx_description
1 polymer ?
#
loop_
_entity_poly.entity_id
_entity_poly.type
_entity_poly.pdbx_seq_one_letter_code
_entity_poly.pdbx_strand_id
1 'polypeptide(L)'
;MRGRDILGGLWAVGLLLFLSACATNPVTGRQEFMLLNEQEERQLGAQTDAQIGKQYRVDPDPKMTGYLDPLGQRLAKTSHRAELPFQFKILDSAVVNAFAVPGGYVYLTRGILASLNSEAELVGVLGHEIGHITARHSAQQYSRGQVAQVGLGIGAIIGQVIPIIGGLTNSLAQVGVGMLFLSFSRDNERQADSLSVEYASKAGYDGAQLASFFESLERMNPGSDRTGLPSWFSTHPSPEDRLQAVRIQAQEWQRRLGGRDLRVNREEYLKRIEGLSYGEDPRQGYEADGVFYHPELRFQFSVPAKWKMSHTPASVQITSEQKNALILLVATH
;
A
#
# COMPACT_ATOMS: atom_id res chain seq x y z
N MET A 1 39.33 7.81 -34.84
CA MET A 1 39.34 6.48 -34.19
C MET A 1 39.09 6.55 -32.66
N ARG A 2 38.31 7.49 -32.13
CA ARG A 2 38.02 7.59 -30.67
C ARG A 2 36.55 7.32 -30.27
N GLY A 3 35.63 7.19 -31.24
CA GLY A 3 34.20 7.03 -30.94
C GLY A 3 33.71 5.58 -30.82
N ARG A 4 34.37 4.62 -31.48
CA ARG A 4 33.97 3.20 -31.46
C ARG A 4 34.32 2.49 -30.14
N ASP A 5 35.40 2.92 -29.49
CA ASP A 5 35.85 2.32 -28.22
C ASP A 5 34.99 2.77 -27.03
N ILE A 6 34.44 3.99 -27.09
CA ILE A 6 33.50 4.51 -26.08
C ILE A 6 32.15 3.79 -26.17
N LEU A 7 31.66 3.55 -27.39
CA LEU A 7 30.43 2.77 -27.63
C LEU A 7 30.60 1.31 -27.17
N GLY A 8 31.73 0.66 -27.47
CA GLY A 8 32.01 -0.70 -27.00
C GLY A 8 32.10 -0.82 -25.47
N GLY A 9 32.68 0.18 -24.79
CA GLY A 9 32.72 0.26 -23.33
C GLY A 9 31.34 0.44 -22.69
N LEU A 10 30.46 1.26 -23.29
CA LEU A 10 29.10 1.47 -22.81
C LEU A 10 28.21 0.21 -22.94
N TRP A 11 28.36 -0.54 -24.04
CA TRP A 11 27.67 -1.82 -24.21
C TRP A 11 28.15 -2.89 -23.22
N ALA A 12 29.46 -2.95 -22.94
CA ALA A 12 30.02 -3.89 -21.96
C ALA A 12 29.60 -3.57 -20.51
N VAL A 13 29.54 -2.29 -20.14
CA VAL A 13 29.04 -1.84 -18.82
C VAL A 13 27.54 -2.09 -18.68
N GLY A 14 26.75 -1.84 -19.74
CA GLY A 14 25.33 -2.16 -19.75
C GLY A 14 25.05 -3.67 -19.58
N LEU A 15 25.86 -4.52 -20.21
CA LEU A 15 25.75 -5.98 -20.09
C LEU A 15 26.15 -6.49 -18.68
N LEU A 16 27.19 -5.88 -18.06
CA LEU A 16 27.65 -6.23 -16.72
C LEU A 16 26.67 -5.79 -15.61
N LEU A 17 25.97 -4.66 -15.79
CA LEU A 17 24.89 -4.22 -14.88
C LEU A 17 23.65 -5.12 -14.99
N PHE A 18 23.34 -5.63 -16.18
CA PHE A 18 22.22 -6.56 -16.38
C PHE A 18 22.45 -7.94 -15.72
N LEU A 19 23.71 -8.40 -15.65
CA LEU A 19 24.06 -9.70 -15.08
C LEU A 19 24.14 -9.70 -13.53
N SER A 20 24.11 -8.54 -12.89
CA SER A 20 24.19 -8.37 -11.43
C SER A 20 22.87 -7.97 -10.75
N ALA A 21 21.81 -7.76 -11.53
CA ALA A 21 20.51 -7.27 -11.07
C ALA A 21 19.43 -8.37 -10.95
N CYS A 22 19.84 -9.58 -10.54
CA CYS A 22 18.91 -10.69 -10.27
C CYS A 22 18.91 -11.00 -8.78
N ALA A 23 17.73 -11.18 -8.21
CA ALA A 23 17.58 -11.68 -6.86
C ALA A 23 16.53 -12.78 -6.78
N THR A 24 16.71 -13.69 -5.82
CA THR A 24 15.81 -14.82 -5.63
C THR A 24 14.50 -14.35 -4.99
N ASN A 25 13.37 -14.76 -5.57
CA ASN A 25 12.07 -14.69 -4.92
C ASN A 25 12.00 -15.76 -3.81
N PRO A 26 11.91 -15.38 -2.52
CA PRO A 26 11.95 -16.34 -1.41
C PRO A 26 10.82 -17.38 -1.42
N VAL A 27 9.71 -17.08 -2.12
CA VAL A 27 8.55 -17.97 -2.19
C VAL A 27 8.70 -18.98 -3.32
N THR A 28 9.09 -18.55 -4.51
CA THR A 28 9.15 -19.42 -5.71
C THR A 28 10.52 -20.03 -5.96
N GLY A 29 11.57 -19.49 -5.34
CA GLY A 29 12.97 -19.85 -5.62
C GLY A 29 13.49 -19.37 -6.97
N ARG A 30 12.67 -18.65 -7.76
CA ARG A 30 13.06 -18.17 -9.09
C ARG A 30 13.96 -16.95 -8.99
N GLN A 31 14.92 -16.84 -9.91
CA GLN A 31 15.68 -15.62 -10.13
C GLN A 31 14.80 -14.62 -10.88
N GLU A 32 14.63 -13.44 -10.30
CA GLU A 32 13.86 -12.36 -10.89
C GLU A 32 14.70 -11.10 -10.97
N PHE A 33 14.43 -10.25 -11.96
CA PHE A 33 15.11 -8.97 -12.08
C PHE A 33 14.75 -8.06 -10.90
N MET A 34 15.73 -7.80 -10.04
CA MET A 34 15.61 -6.95 -8.86
C MET A 34 16.92 -6.18 -8.68
N LEU A 35 16.84 -4.85 -8.76
CA LEU A 35 17.95 -3.94 -8.52
C LEU A 35 18.27 -3.78 -7.03
N LEU A 36 17.28 -4.02 -6.16
CA LEU A 36 17.42 -3.89 -4.71
C LEU A 36 17.80 -5.23 -4.08
N ASN A 37 18.84 -5.22 -3.25
CA ASN A 37 19.10 -6.30 -2.30
C ASN A 37 18.28 -6.13 -1.01
N GLU A 38 18.33 -7.11 -0.10
CA GLU A 38 17.51 -7.07 1.13
C GLU A 38 17.86 -5.93 2.08
N GLN A 39 19.13 -5.53 2.15
CA GLN A 39 19.55 -4.41 3.01
C GLN A 39 19.03 -3.08 2.45
N GLU A 40 19.10 -2.91 1.14
CA GLU A 40 18.56 -1.73 0.45
C GLU A 40 17.04 -1.66 0.58
N GLU A 41 16.33 -2.79 0.47
CA GLU A 41 14.89 -2.85 0.74
C GLU A 41 14.55 -2.40 2.17
N ARG A 42 15.30 -2.87 3.18
CA ARG A 42 15.07 -2.45 4.56
C ARG A 42 15.30 -0.95 4.75
N GLN A 43 16.34 -0.41 4.14
CA GLN A 43 16.65 1.02 4.20
C GLN A 43 15.57 1.85 3.50
N LEU A 44 15.16 1.46 2.29
CA LEU A 44 14.08 2.11 1.55
C LEU A 44 12.76 2.06 2.31
N GLY A 45 12.45 0.92 2.93
CA GLY A 45 11.31 0.72 3.81
C GLY A 45 11.28 1.70 4.98
N ALA A 46 12.38 1.77 5.75
CA ALA A 46 12.50 2.65 6.90
C ALA A 46 12.40 4.14 6.52
N GLN A 47 12.97 4.54 5.37
CA GLN A 47 12.83 5.90 4.85
C GLN A 47 11.40 6.22 4.45
N THR A 48 10.70 5.26 3.84
CA THR A 48 9.32 5.41 3.42
C THR A 48 8.38 5.50 4.62
N ASP A 49 8.60 4.66 5.64
CA ASP A 49 7.87 4.74 6.91
C ASP A 49 8.01 6.14 7.55
N ALA A 50 9.24 6.67 7.61
CA ALA A 50 9.46 8.01 8.14
C ALA A 50 8.75 9.11 7.32
N GLN A 51 8.52 8.92 6.01
CA GLN A 51 7.76 9.85 5.17
C GLN A 51 6.26 9.70 5.38
N ILE A 52 5.76 8.46 5.42
CA ILE A 52 4.36 8.17 5.72
C ILE A 52 3.98 8.78 7.07
N GLY A 53 4.80 8.60 8.11
CA GLY A 53 4.56 9.18 9.43
C GLY A 53 4.59 10.71 9.50
N LYS A 54 5.19 11.39 8.51
CA LYS A 54 5.12 12.86 8.37
C LYS A 54 3.86 13.32 7.65
N GLN A 55 3.34 12.51 6.74
CA GLN A 55 2.22 12.88 5.87
C GLN A 55 0.87 12.39 6.41
N TYR A 56 0.86 11.25 7.09
CA TYR A 56 -0.32 10.58 7.58
C TYR A 56 -0.22 10.39 9.09
N ARG A 57 -1.32 10.69 9.76
CA ARG A 57 -1.46 10.41 11.18
C ARG A 57 -1.67 8.91 11.38
N VAL A 58 -0.92 8.33 12.30
CA VAL A 58 -1.19 6.98 12.81
C VAL A 58 -2.41 7.05 13.72
N ASP A 59 -3.37 6.15 13.51
CA ASP A 59 -4.63 6.11 14.27
C ASP A 59 -4.32 6.11 15.77
N PRO A 60 -4.83 7.10 16.53
CA PRO A 60 -4.55 7.20 17.93
C PRO A 60 -5.28 6.16 18.78
N ASP A 61 -6.20 5.34 18.24
CA ASP A 61 -6.92 4.34 19.05
C ASP A 61 -5.97 3.21 19.50
N PRO A 62 -5.63 3.15 20.81
CA PRO A 62 -4.75 2.11 21.32
C PRO A 62 -5.40 0.73 21.32
N LYS A 63 -6.74 0.62 21.28
CA LYS A 63 -7.45 -0.67 21.27
C LYS A 63 -7.22 -1.40 19.95
N MET A 64 -7.46 -0.71 18.83
CA MET A 64 -7.27 -1.31 17.51
C MET A 64 -5.80 -1.55 17.21
N THR A 65 -4.91 -0.64 17.59
CA THR A 65 -3.46 -0.84 17.46
C THR A 65 -2.97 -2.04 18.29
N GLY A 66 -3.40 -2.15 19.55
CA GLY A 66 -3.03 -3.25 20.44
C GLY A 66 -3.63 -4.61 20.04
N TYR A 67 -4.67 -4.62 19.21
CA TYR A 67 -5.22 -5.83 18.62
C TYR A 67 -4.52 -6.21 17.30
N LEU A 68 -4.32 -5.23 16.42
CA LEU A 68 -3.79 -5.44 15.07
C LEU A 68 -2.35 -5.95 15.09
N ASP A 69 -1.46 -5.32 15.87
CA ASP A 69 -0.04 -5.68 15.83
C ASP A 69 0.19 -7.15 16.26
N PRO A 70 -0.32 -7.63 17.42
CA PRO A 70 -0.18 -9.04 17.77
C PRO A 70 -0.81 -10.01 16.76
N LEU A 71 -1.92 -9.64 16.12
CA LEU A 71 -2.53 -10.45 15.07
C LEU A 71 -1.63 -10.55 13.84
N GLY A 72 -1.13 -9.40 13.35
CA GLY A 72 -0.21 -9.31 12.24
C GLY A 72 1.10 -10.05 12.50
N GLN A 73 1.70 -9.90 13.68
CA GLN A 73 2.92 -10.62 14.05
C GLN A 73 2.74 -12.14 14.04
N ARG A 74 1.63 -12.65 14.58
CA ARG A 74 1.32 -14.08 14.54
C ARG A 74 1.17 -14.59 13.10
N LEU A 75 0.52 -13.81 12.25
CA LEU A 75 0.35 -14.16 10.83
C LEU A 75 1.69 -14.11 10.07
N ALA A 76 2.51 -13.08 10.28
CA ALA A 76 3.82 -12.96 9.66
C ALA A 76 4.76 -14.13 9.99
N LYS A 77 4.63 -14.71 11.20
CA LYS A 77 5.39 -15.90 11.60
C LYS A 77 5.01 -17.19 10.85
N THR A 78 3.87 -17.22 10.14
CA THR A 78 3.54 -18.34 9.24
C THR A 78 4.06 -18.14 7.81
N SER A 79 4.64 -16.98 7.52
CA SER A 79 5.08 -16.60 6.18
C SER A 79 6.44 -17.16 5.80
N HIS A 80 6.76 -17.10 4.50
CA HIS A 80 8.06 -17.49 3.94
C HIS A 80 9.23 -16.60 4.40
N ARG A 81 8.97 -15.48 5.11
CA ARG A 81 9.99 -14.58 5.65
C ARG A 81 9.71 -14.24 7.13
N ALA A 82 9.46 -15.26 7.95
CA ALA A 82 9.12 -15.13 9.38
C ALA A 82 10.14 -14.37 10.25
N GLU A 83 11.38 -14.21 9.77
CA GLU A 83 12.46 -13.48 10.46
C GLU A 83 12.52 -11.98 10.11
N LEU A 84 11.71 -11.51 9.16
CA LEU A 84 11.62 -10.07 8.90
C LEU A 84 10.98 -9.35 10.11
N PRO A 85 11.46 -8.14 10.45
CA PRO A 85 10.88 -7.33 11.50
C PRO A 85 9.61 -6.63 11.00
N PHE A 86 8.51 -7.37 10.91
CA PHE A 86 7.24 -6.81 10.46
C PHE A 86 6.73 -5.73 11.43
N GLN A 87 6.08 -4.71 10.89
CA GLN A 87 5.42 -3.65 11.64
C GLN A 87 4.05 -3.38 11.02
N PHE A 88 3.01 -3.38 11.85
CA PHE A 88 1.64 -3.15 11.42
C PHE A 88 1.15 -1.81 11.96
N LYS A 89 0.70 -0.92 11.09
CA LYS A 89 0.29 0.43 11.45
C LYS A 89 -1.08 0.75 10.88
N ILE A 90 -1.88 1.47 11.66
CA ILE A 90 -3.18 1.97 11.21
C ILE A 90 -3.02 3.44 10.85
N LEU A 91 -3.45 3.84 9.66
CA LEU A 91 -3.50 5.22 9.22
C LEU A 91 -4.91 5.76 9.42
N ASP A 92 -5.01 6.94 10.02
CA ASP A 92 -6.28 7.64 10.17
C ASP A 92 -6.70 8.29 8.84
N SER A 93 -7.26 7.45 7.97
CA SER A 93 -7.79 7.82 6.66
C SER A 93 -9.09 7.07 6.37
N ALA A 94 -10.04 7.79 5.80
CA ALA A 94 -11.33 7.25 5.36
C ALA A 94 -11.23 6.37 4.10
N VAL A 95 -10.13 6.50 3.34
CA VAL A 95 -9.93 5.73 2.10
C VAL A 95 -9.86 4.25 2.43
N VAL A 96 -10.55 3.42 1.67
CA VAL A 96 -10.47 1.96 1.81
C VAL A 96 -9.19 1.48 1.13
N ASN A 97 -8.14 1.25 1.93
CA ASN A 97 -6.88 0.73 1.43
C ASN A 97 -6.05 0.02 2.52
N ALA A 98 -5.20 -0.91 2.09
CA ALA A 98 -4.06 -1.42 2.83
C ALA A 98 -2.89 -1.56 1.86
N PHE A 99 -1.67 -1.40 2.35
CA PHE A 99 -0.50 -1.52 1.50
C PHE A 99 0.74 -1.91 2.30
N ALA A 100 1.67 -2.56 1.62
CA ALA A 100 2.98 -2.89 2.12
C ALA A 100 4.09 -2.10 1.44
N VAL A 101 5.08 -1.68 2.23
CA VAL A 101 6.35 -1.15 1.70
C VAL A 101 7.50 -2.11 2.07
N PRO A 102 8.63 -2.08 1.34
CA PRO A 102 9.76 -2.97 1.60
C PRO A 102 10.22 -2.98 3.06
N GLY A 103 10.86 -4.06 3.50
CA GLY A 103 11.44 -4.15 4.83
C GLY A 103 10.50 -4.55 5.97
N GLY A 104 9.22 -4.82 5.70
CA GLY A 104 8.29 -5.41 6.68
C GLY A 104 7.17 -4.49 7.15
N TYR A 105 6.99 -3.31 6.57
CA TYR A 105 5.97 -2.36 7.01
C TYR A 105 4.65 -2.60 6.27
N VAL A 106 3.58 -2.82 7.02
CA VAL A 106 2.21 -3.03 6.53
C VAL A 106 1.32 -1.96 7.13
N TYR A 107 0.56 -1.29 6.28
CA TYR A 107 -0.36 -0.22 6.66
C TYR A 107 -1.79 -0.61 6.33
N LEU A 108 -2.71 -0.29 7.22
CA LEU A 108 -4.14 -0.38 7.01
C LEU A 108 -4.74 0.97 7.28
N THR A 109 -5.71 1.40 6.49
CA THR A 109 -6.46 2.61 6.82
C THR A 109 -7.62 2.30 7.77
N ARG A 110 -8.10 3.31 8.50
CA ARG A 110 -9.38 3.22 9.21
C ARG A 110 -10.53 2.83 8.28
N GLY A 111 -10.52 3.34 7.03
CA GLY A 111 -11.50 2.99 5.99
C GLY A 111 -11.55 1.49 5.68
N ILE A 112 -10.40 0.81 5.51
CA ILE A 112 -10.42 -0.63 5.23
C ILE A 112 -10.92 -1.41 6.44
N LEU A 113 -10.51 -1.04 7.66
CA LEU A 113 -10.97 -1.68 8.89
C LEU A 113 -12.50 -1.60 9.04
N ALA A 114 -13.10 -0.45 8.74
CA ALA A 114 -14.54 -0.26 8.79
C ALA A 114 -15.30 -1.01 7.66
N SER A 115 -14.61 -1.39 6.58
CA SER A 115 -15.19 -2.09 5.43
C SER A 115 -15.21 -3.62 5.58
N LEU A 116 -14.41 -4.15 6.51
CA LEU A 116 -14.27 -5.59 6.76
C LEU A 116 -15.42 -6.12 7.61
N ASN A 117 -15.76 -7.38 7.37
CA ASN A 117 -16.93 -8.04 7.94
C ASN A 117 -16.57 -9.17 8.92
N SER A 118 -15.30 -9.52 9.06
CA SER A 118 -14.83 -10.52 10.03
C SER A 118 -13.32 -10.41 10.29
N GLU A 119 -12.84 -11.03 11.37
CA GLU A 119 -11.39 -11.12 11.65
C GLU A 119 -10.68 -11.97 10.58
N ALA A 120 -11.34 -12.96 9.98
CA ALA A 120 -10.77 -13.72 8.88
C ALA A 120 -10.63 -12.92 7.57
N GLU A 121 -11.53 -11.97 7.29
CA GLU A 121 -11.32 -11.02 6.19
C GLU A 121 -10.11 -10.11 6.47
N LEU A 122 -9.97 -9.60 7.70
CA LEU A 122 -8.79 -8.84 8.11
C LEU A 122 -7.50 -9.65 7.94
N VAL A 123 -7.52 -10.92 8.36
CA VAL A 123 -6.39 -11.85 8.18
C VAL A 123 -6.11 -12.09 6.70
N GLY A 124 -7.13 -12.17 5.85
CA GLY A 124 -6.98 -12.26 4.40
C GLY A 124 -6.27 -11.04 3.81
N VAL A 125 -6.68 -9.83 4.20
CA VAL A 125 -6.02 -8.59 3.76
C VAL A 125 -4.58 -8.51 4.27
N LEU A 126 -4.34 -8.79 5.55
CA LEU A 126 -2.99 -8.82 6.11
C LEU A 126 -2.10 -9.87 5.43
N GLY A 127 -2.64 -11.06 5.19
CA GLY A 127 -1.95 -12.14 4.51
C GLY A 127 -1.55 -11.78 3.09
N HIS A 128 -2.40 -11.01 2.39
CA HIS A 128 -2.13 -10.50 1.05
C HIS A 128 -0.97 -9.51 1.05
N GLU A 129 -0.98 -8.53 1.95
CA GLU A 129 0.12 -7.56 2.11
C GLU A 129 1.45 -8.22 2.53
N ILE A 130 1.39 -9.18 3.45
CA ILE A 130 2.55 -10.01 3.83
C ILE A 130 3.02 -10.83 2.61
N GLY A 131 2.11 -11.30 1.77
CA GLY A 131 2.38 -11.93 0.47
C GLY A 131 3.26 -11.05 -0.43
N HIS A 132 2.90 -9.79 -0.61
CA HIS A 132 3.71 -8.82 -1.38
C HIS A 132 5.12 -8.63 -0.83
N ILE A 133 5.27 -8.54 0.50
CA ILE A 133 6.59 -8.40 1.16
C ILE A 133 7.42 -9.68 1.00
N THR A 134 6.79 -10.84 1.21
CA THR A 134 7.47 -12.13 1.17
C THR A 134 7.94 -12.49 -0.23
N ALA A 135 7.16 -12.16 -1.25
CA ALA A 135 7.52 -12.33 -2.66
C ALA A 135 8.33 -11.15 -3.25
N ARG A 136 8.63 -10.12 -2.44
CA ARG A 136 9.44 -8.94 -2.83
C ARG A 136 8.85 -8.19 -4.04
N HIS A 137 7.52 -8.15 -4.16
CA HIS A 137 6.83 -7.54 -5.30
C HIS A 137 7.13 -6.05 -5.46
N SER A 138 7.26 -5.30 -4.35
CA SER A 138 7.58 -3.85 -4.40
C SER A 138 8.99 -3.61 -4.93
N ALA A 139 9.97 -4.46 -4.58
CA ALA A 139 11.32 -4.39 -5.12
C ALA A 139 11.35 -4.71 -6.62
N GLN A 140 10.57 -5.71 -7.05
CA GLN A 140 10.42 -6.06 -8.46
C GLN A 140 9.80 -4.89 -9.27
N GLN A 141 8.74 -4.27 -8.76
CA GLN A 141 8.08 -3.14 -9.42
C GLN A 141 8.96 -1.89 -9.47
N TYR A 142 9.62 -1.56 -8.35
CA TYR A 142 10.61 -0.48 -8.31
C TYR A 142 11.70 -0.68 -9.36
N SER A 143 12.23 -1.90 -9.46
CA SER A 143 13.30 -2.23 -10.41
C SER A 143 12.86 -2.09 -11.87
N ARG A 144 11.64 -2.54 -12.20
CA ARG A 144 11.04 -2.36 -13.53
C ARG A 144 10.84 -0.88 -13.87
N GLY A 145 10.37 -0.07 -12.91
CA GLY A 145 10.22 1.37 -13.07
C GLY A 145 11.54 2.06 -13.40
N GLN A 146 12.62 1.72 -12.68
CA GLN A 146 13.95 2.27 -12.92
C GLN A 146 14.48 1.94 -14.33
N VAL A 147 14.30 0.70 -14.81
CA VAL A 147 14.75 0.30 -16.15
C VAL A 147 13.95 0.99 -17.25
N ALA A 148 12.63 1.13 -17.09
CA ALA A 148 11.79 1.81 -18.07
C ALA A 148 12.26 3.26 -18.29
N GLN A 149 12.69 3.95 -17.23
CA GLN A 149 13.25 5.31 -17.34
C GLN A 149 14.58 5.35 -18.09
N VAL A 150 15.47 4.38 -17.85
CA VAL A 150 16.75 4.29 -18.56
C VAL A 150 16.54 3.97 -20.05
N GLY A 151 15.62 3.05 -20.38
CA GLY A 151 15.32 2.62 -21.74
C GLY A 151 14.71 3.71 -22.64
N LEU A 152 14.03 4.70 -22.06
CA LEU A 152 13.49 5.86 -22.79
C LEU A 152 14.54 6.96 -23.07
N GLY A 153 15.82 6.74 -22.76
CA GLY A 153 16.88 7.75 -22.95
C GLY A 153 16.83 8.89 -21.92
N ILE A 154 15.97 8.77 -20.90
CA ILE A 154 15.90 9.68 -19.74
C ILE A 154 17.01 9.31 -18.72
N GLY A 155 17.74 8.22 -18.97
CA GLY A 155 18.73 7.56 -18.10
C GLY A 155 19.98 8.34 -17.68
N ALA A 156 20.01 9.67 -17.81
CA ALA A 156 21.03 10.52 -17.19
C ALA A 156 20.47 11.49 -16.14
N ILE A 157 19.20 11.36 -15.74
CA ILE A 157 18.62 12.13 -14.63
C ILE A 157 18.14 11.15 -13.55
N ILE A 158 18.95 11.00 -12.51
CA ILE A 158 18.77 10.09 -11.35
C ILE A 158 17.53 10.44 -10.47
N GLY A 159 16.46 11.07 -10.96
CA GLY A 159 15.40 11.49 -10.03
C GLY A 159 14.11 12.11 -10.57
N GLN A 160 13.65 11.75 -11.77
CA GLN A 160 12.43 12.32 -12.36
C GLN A 160 11.75 11.18 -13.15
N VAL A 161 10.52 10.67 -12.95
CA VAL A 161 9.27 11.23 -12.42
C VAL A 161 8.28 10.05 -12.18
N ILE A 162 7.51 10.07 -11.08
CA ILE A 162 6.08 9.64 -11.05
C ILE A 162 5.27 10.94 -11.25
N PRO A 163 4.25 11.00 -12.12
CA PRO A 163 3.88 12.22 -12.85
C PRO A 163 3.14 13.24 -12.00
N ILE A 164 3.76 14.38 -11.65
CA ILE A 164 3.03 15.59 -11.24
C ILE A 164 3.76 16.86 -11.73
N ILE A 165 3.04 17.63 -12.54
CA ILE A 165 2.97 19.11 -12.58
C ILE A 165 4.12 19.86 -11.86
N GLY A 166 4.94 20.58 -12.64
CA GLY A 166 5.70 21.75 -12.16
C GLY A 166 7.00 21.44 -11.42
N GLY A 167 8.13 21.72 -12.07
CA GLY A 167 9.46 21.37 -11.59
C GLY A 167 9.84 21.94 -10.22
N LEU A 168 10.33 21.06 -9.34
CA LEU A 168 11.13 21.38 -8.15
C LEU A 168 11.91 20.12 -7.72
N THR A 169 13.23 20.16 -7.96
CA THR A 169 14.34 19.54 -7.22
C THR A 169 14.19 18.15 -6.58
N ASN A 170 14.98 17.21 -7.11
CA ASN A 170 15.51 15.98 -6.51
C ASN A 170 15.42 15.89 -4.98
N SER A 171 14.65 14.93 -4.47
CA SER A 171 14.86 14.38 -3.13
C SER A 171 14.32 12.96 -3.05
N LEU A 172 15.09 12.04 -2.45
CA LEU A 172 14.65 10.69 -2.04
C LEU A 172 13.32 10.71 -1.24
N ALA A 173 12.94 11.88 -0.73
CA ALA A 173 11.66 12.18 -0.08
C ALA A 173 10.42 11.93 -0.96
N GLN A 174 10.51 12.05 -2.29
CA GLN A 174 9.37 11.77 -3.18
C GLN A 174 9.26 10.28 -3.56
N VAL A 175 10.35 9.52 -3.45
CA VAL A 175 10.38 8.10 -3.86
C VAL A 175 9.54 7.24 -2.91
N GLY A 176 9.58 7.50 -1.61
CA GLY A 176 8.85 6.68 -0.63
C GLY A 176 7.34 6.84 -0.74
N VAL A 177 6.82 8.07 -0.82
CA VAL A 177 5.38 8.32 -1.07
C VAL A 177 4.94 7.79 -2.44
N GLY A 178 5.81 7.85 -3.45
CA GLY A 178 5.55 7.26 -4.76
C GLY A 178 5.28 5.75 -4.73
N MET A 179 5.85 5.02 -3.76
CA MET A 179 5.60 3.58 -3.61
C MET A 179 4.15 3.25 -3.24
N LEU A 180 3.43 4.18 -2.61
CA LEU A 180 2.02 4.01 -2.28
C LEU A 180 1.15 3.86 -3.52
N PHE A 181 1.60 4.41 -4.66
CA PHE A 181 0.88 4.42 -5.93
C PHE A 181 1.37 3.35 -6.91
N LEU A 182 2.26 2.46 -6.47
CA LEU A 182 2.68 1.35 -7.31
C LEU A 182 1.49 0.41 -7.55
N SER A 183 1.29 0.08 -8.82
CA SER A 183 0.31 -0.92 -9.23
C SER A 183 1.03 -2.24 -9.48
N PHE A 184 0.51 -3.33 -8.91
CA PHE A 184 1.10 -4.65 -9.09
C PHE A 184 0.60 -5.34 -10.36
N SER A 185 1.41 -6.24 -10.93
CA SER A 185 0.99 -7.05 -12.06
C SER A 185 -0.05 -8.08 -11.60
N ARG A 186 -0.85 -8.59 -12.55
CA ARG A 186 -1.84 -9.66 -12.29
C ARG A 186 -1.21 -10.91 -11.66
N ASP A 187 0.03 -11.24 -12.04
CA ASP A 187 0.74 -12.40 -11.47
C ASP A 187 1.20 -12.15 -10.04
N ASN A 188 1.62 -10.91 -9.72
CA ASN A 188 1.96 -10.53 -8.36
C ASN A 188 0.72 -10.61 -7.46
N GLU A 189 -0.44 -10.14 -7.94
CA GLU A 189 -1.71 -10.22 -7.21
C GLU A 189 -2.15 -11.67 -6.97
N ARG A 190 -2.09 -12.54 -7.99
CA ARG A 190 -2.41 -13.97 -7.84
C ARG A 190 -1.46 -14.69 -6.88
N GLN A 191 -0.19 -14.33 -6.88
CA GLN A 191 0.78 -14.89 -5.95
C GLN A 191 0.49 -14.44 -4.52
N ALA A 192 0.19 -13.15 -4.32
CA ALA A 192 -0.16 -12.60 -3.01
C ALA A 192 -1.46 -13.19 -2.45
N ASP A 193 -2.48 -13.42 -3.30
CA ASP A 193 -3.69 -14.16 -2.92
C ASP A 193 -3.39 -15.57 -2.40
N SER A 194 -2.59 -16.31 -3.15
CA SER A 194 -2.27 -17.69 -2.81
C SER A 194 -1.50 -17.80 -1.49
N LEU A 195 -0.56 -16.88 -1.30
CA LEU A 195 0.16 -16.73 -0.04
C LEU A 195 -0.78 -16.31 1.10
N SER A 196 -1.73 -15.40 0.85
CA SER A 196 -2.73 -15.01 1.85
C SER A 196 -3.56 -16.20 2.34
N VAL A 197 -4.10 -16.99 1.40
CA VAL A 197 -4.86 -18.21 1.72
C VAL A 197 -4.01 -19.19 2.52
N GLU A 198 -2.76 -19.40 2.11
CA GLU A 198 -1.81 -20.25 2.84
C GLU A 198 -1.56 -19.75 4.27
N TYR A 199 -1.21 -18.48 4.43
CA TYR A 199 -0.86 -17.89 5.72
C TYR A 199 -2.05 -17.87 6.68
N ALA A 200 -3.24 -17.50 6.18
CA ALA A 200 -4.49 -17.53 6.91
C ALA A 200 -4.82 -18.96 7.38
N SER A 201 -4.73 -19.93 6.48
CA SER A 201 -5.04 -21.34 6.78
C SER A 201 -4.08 -21.90 7.83
N LYS A 202 -2.77 -21.64 7.70
CA LYS A 202 -1.76 -22.02 8.71
C LYS A 202 -2.00 -21.36 10.07
N ALA A 203 -2.52 -20.14 10.08
CA ALA A 203 -2.92 -19.42 11.29
C ALA A 203 -4.29 -19.87 11.84
N GLY A 204 -4.96 -20.83 11.20
CA GLY A 204 -6.25 -21.37 11.64
C GLY A 204 -7.44 -20.47 11.32
N TYR A 205 -7.34 -19.66 10.26
CA TYR A 205 -8.41 -18.80 9.73
C TYR A 205 -8.89 -19.29 8.37
N ASP A 206 -10.16 -19.06 8.08
CA ASP A 206 -10.75 -19.40 6.79
C ASP A 206 -10.21 -18.46 5.70
N GLY A 207 -9.27 -18.96 4.89
CA GLY A 207 -8.67 -18.21 3.79
C GLY A 207 -9.66 -17.84 2.68
N ALA A 208 -10.84 -18.46 2.60
CA ALA A 208 -11.86 -18.10 1.63
C ALA A 208 -12.43 -16.70 1.87
N GLN A 209 -12.29 -16.16 3.08
CA GLN A 209 -12.80 -14.84 3.46
C GLN A 209 -12.11 -13.69 2.71
N LEU A 210 -10.91 -13.89 2.15
CA LEU A 210 -10.32 -12.91 1.24
C LEU A 210 -11.21 -12.68 0.00
N ALA A 211 -11.83 -13.73 -0.54
CA ALA A 211 -12.78 -13.60 -1.65
C ALA A 211 -14.05 -12.85 -1.22
N SER A 212 -14.54 -13.07 0.01
CA SER A 212 -15.69 -12.35 0.57
C SER A 212 -15.41 -10.85 0.75
N PHE A 213 -14.17 -10.49 1.10
CA PHE A 213 -13.73 -9.11 1.13
C PHE A 213 -13.74 -8.47 -0.27
N PHE A 214 -13.18 -9.16 -1.28
CA PHE A 214 -13.23 -8.69 -2.67
C PHE A 214 -14.66 -8.47 -3.18
N GLU A 215 -15.59 -9.39 -2.89
CA GLU A 215 -17.03 -9.21 -3.20
C GLU A 215 -17.64 -8.00 -2.49
N SER A 216 -17.18 -7.71 -1.27
CA SER A 216 -17.64 -6.55 -0.51
C SER A 216 -17.11 -5.25 -1.14
N LEU A 217 -15.85 -5.22 -1.55
CA LEU A 217 -15.23 -4.09 -2.25
C LEU A 217 -15.90 -3.80 -3.60
N GLU A 218 -16.16 -4.83 -4.41
CA GLU A 218 -16.86 -4.69 -5.70
C GLU A 218 -18.25 -4.06 -5.53
N ARG A 219 -18.98 -4.47 -4.47
CA ARG A 219 -20.29 -3.90 -4.13
C ARG A 219 -20.22 -2.47 -3.62
N MET A 220 -19.18 -2.15 -2.84
CA MET A 220 -18.97 -0.79 -2.32
C MET A 220 -18.60 0.20 -3.43
N ASN A 221 -18.03 -0.28 -4.55
CA ASN A 221 -17.49 0.51 -5.66
C ASN A 221 -16.82 1.79 -5.15
N PRO A 222 -15.78 1.68 -4.29
CA PRO A 222 -15.25 2.81 -3.55
C PRO A 222 -14.71 3.85 -4.52
N GLY A 223 -15.51 4.89 -4.78
CA GLY A 223 -15.14 6.01 -5.60
C GLY A 223 -14.41 7.07 -4.78
N SER A 224 -13.32 7.58 -5.36
CA SER A 224 -12.60 8.84 -5.09
C SER A 224 -11.37 8.80 -4.16
N ASP A 225 -10.23 9.20 -4.74
CA ASP A 225 -8.90 9.40 -4.13
C ASP A 225 -8.81 10.71 -3.29
N ARG A 226 -9.86 11.06 -2.53
CA ARG A 226 -10.02 12.40 -1.93
C ARG A 226 -8.99 12.79 -0.87
N THR A 227 -8.25 11.84 -0.31
CA THR A 227 -7.23 12.06 0.74
C THR A 227 -5.79 11.89 0.25
N GLY A 228 -5.58 11.74 -1.06
CA GLY A 228 -4.24 11.54 -1.63
C GLY A 228 -3.61 10.17 -1.33
N LEU A 229 -4.33 9.23 -0.70
CA LEU A 229 -4.01 7.80 -0.77
C LEU A 229 -4.76 7.17 -1.96
N PRO A 230 -4.14 6.27 -2.73
CA PRO A 230 -4.86 5.53 -3.76
C PRO A 230 -5.88 4.60 -3.11
N SER A 231 -6.99 4.35 -3.80
CA SER A 231 -7.93 3.29 -3.41
C SER A 231 -7.32 1.89 -3.61
N TRP A 232 -7.86 0.88 -2.91
CA TRP A 232 -7.45 -0.53 -3.06
C TRP A 232 -7.32 -0.97 -4.54
N PHE A 233 -8.33 -0.72 -5.38
CA PHE A 233 -8.30 -1.17 -6.77
C PHE A 233 -7.28 -0.44 -7.66
N SER A 234 -6.80 0.73 -7.23
CA SER A 234 -5.76 1.47 -7.93
C SER A 234 -4.39 0.77 -7.79
N THR A 235 -4.10 0.23 -6.60
CA THR A 235 -2.83 -0.47 -6.30
C THR A 235 -2.92 -1.98 -6.54
N HIS A 236 -4.12 -2.56 -6.38
CA HIS A 236 -4.43 -3.98 -6.55
C HIS A 236 -5.47 -4.20 -7.66
N PRO A 237 -5.05 -4.19 -8.94
CA PRO A 237 -5.97 -4.41 -10.05
C PRO A 237 -6.67 -5.77 -9.92
N SER A 238 -8.01 -5.78 -9.95
CA SER A 238 -8.79 -7.02 -9.96
C SER A 238 -8.77 -7.65 -11.36
N PRO A 239 -8.36 -8.92 -11.52
CA PRO A 239 -8.71 -9.77 -12.64
C PRO A 239 -10.02 -10.54 -12.35
N GLU A 240 -10.76 -10.84 -13.41
CA GLU A 240 -12.07 -11.52 -13.39
C GLU A 240 -12.07 -12.94 -12.75
N ASP A 241 -10.91 -13.48 -12.34
CA ASP A 241 -10.77 -14.87 -11.86
C ASP A 241 -10.18 -15.03 -10.44
N ARG A 242 -9.84 -13.95 -9.72
CA ARG A 242 -9.20 -14.05 -8.38
C ARG A 242 -10.12 -14.67 -7.33
N LEU A 243 -11.39 -14.24 -7.31
CA LEU A 243 -12.41 -14.74 -6.38
C LEU A 243 -12.49 -16.27 -6.39
N GLN A 244 -12.61 -16.84 -7.59
CA GLN A 244 -12.74 -18.28 -7.77
C GLN A 244 -11.44 -19.00 -7.41
N ALA A 245 -10.29 -18.46 -7.80
CA ALA A 245 -8.98 -19.02 -7.46
C ALA A 245 -8.77 -19.08 -5.94
N VAL A 246 -9.05 -17.99 -5.22
CA VAL A 246 -8.97 -17.92 -3.75
C VAL A 246 -9.87 -18.98 -3.09
N ARG A 247 -11.12 -19.12 -3.54
CA ARG A 247 -12.05 -20.14 -3.01
C ARG A 247 -11.55 -21.56 -3.22
N ILE A 248 -11.05 -21.88 -4.41
CA ILE A 248 -10.49 -23.21 -4.72
C ILE A 248 -9.28 -23.49 -3.83
N GLN A 249 -8.35 -22.55 -3.73
CA GLN A 249 -7.15 -22.70 -2.91
C GLN A 249 -7.48 -22.84 -1.43
N ALA A 250 -8.48 -22.12 -0.92
CA ALA A 250 -8.92 -22.23 0.47
C ALA A 250 -9.48 -23.63 0.77
N GLN A 251 -10.28 -24.20 -0.13
CA GLN A 251 -10.77 -25.57 -0.01
C GLN A 251 -9.63 -26.60 -0.06
N GLU A 252 -8.62 -26.39 -0.91
CA GLU A 252 -7.43 -27.23 -0.95
C GLU A 252 -6.65 -27.19 0.37
N TRP A 253 -6.43 -26.00 0.93
CA TRP A 253 -5.76 -25.85 2.22
C TRP A 253 -6.56 -26.46 3.36
N GLN A 254 -7.88 -26.27 3.38
CA GLN A 254 -8.74 -26.90 4.38
C GLN A 254 -8.61 -28.43 4.34
N ARG A 255 -8.61 -29.04 3.14
CA ARG A 255 -8.36 -30.48 2.96
C ARG A 255 -6.97 -30.90 3.46
N ARG A 256 -5.93 -30.14 3.12
CA ARG A 256 -4.54 -30.40 3.59
C ARG A 256 -4.41 -30.37 5.11
N LEU A 257 -5.22 -29.56 5.79
CA LEU A 257 -5.25 -29.44 7.25
C LEU A 257 -6.20 -30.45 7.92
N GLY A 258 -6.66 -31.47 7.18
CA GLY A 258 -7.51 -32.54 7.70
C GLY A 258 -8.99 -32.16 7.79
N GLY A 259 -9.46 -31.19 7.00
CA GLY A 259 -10.87 -30.80 6.95
C GLY A 259 -11.35 -30.06 8.20
N ARG A 260 -10.44 -29.42 8.93
CA ARG A 260 -10.78 -28.66 10.15
C ARG A 260 -11.68 -27.47 9.81
N ASP A 261 -12.57 -27.15 10.74
CA ASP A 261 -13.28 -25.87 10.74
C ASP A 261 -12.28 -24.75 11.06
N LEU A 262 -12.15 -23.81 10.12
CA LEU A 262 -11.27 -22.66 10.24
C LEU A 262 -12.05 -21.45 10.75
N ARG A 263 -11.40 -20.59 11.52
CA ARG A 263 -12.07 -19.47 12.19
C ARG A 263 -12.47 -18.38 11.20
N VAL A 264 -13.68 -17.85 11.36
CA VAL A 264 -14.13 -16.62 10.70
C VAL A 264 -14.13 -15.44 11.68
N ASN A 265 -14.63 -15.65 12.91
CA ASN A 265 -14.63 -14.67 14.01
C ASN A 265 -15.31 -13.33 13.67
N ARG A 266 -16.50 -13.38 13.05
CA ARG A 266 -17.30 -12.19 12.67
C ARG A 266 -17.70 -11.33 13.86
N GLU A 267 -18.47 -11.86 14.81
CA GLU A 267 -19.04 -11.08 15.92
C GLU A 267 -17.96 -10.42 16.78
N GLU A 268 -16.87 -11.14 17.01
CA GLU A 268 -15.75 -10.70 17.82
C GLU A 268 -14.99 -9.56 17.11
N TYR A 269 -14.88 -9.60 15.78
CA TYR A 269 -14.34 -8.50 15.00
C TYR A 269 -15.24 -7.26 15.04
N LEU A 270 -16.55 -7.42 14.83
CA LEU A 270 -17.49 -6.29 14.82
C LEU A 270 -17.50 -5.54 16.15
N LYS A 271 -17.36 -6.24 17.28
CA LYS A 271 -17.20 -5.62 18.60
C LYS A 271 -15.90 -4.82 18.74
N ARG A 272 -14.82 -5.23 18.08
CA ARG A 272 -13.52 -4.52 18.15
C ARG A 272 -13.56 -3.19 17.43
N ILE A 273 -14.26 -3.13 16.29
CA ILE A 273 -14.41 -1.91 15.50
C ILE A 273 -15.60 -1.05 15.96
N GLU A 274 -16.28 -1.41 17.04
CA GLU A 274 -17.34 -0.60 17.63
C GLU A 274 -16.78 0.74 18.11
N GLY A 275 -17.34 1.84 17.58
CA GLY A 275 -16.87 3.19 17.86
C GLY A 275 -15.75 3.68 16.92
N LEU A 276 -15.29 2.85 15.98
CA LEU A 276 -14.38 3.30 14.92
C LEU A 276 -15.09 4.35 14.06
N SER A 277 -14.47 5.52 13.88
CA SER A 277 -15.03 6.56 13.03
C SER A 277 -15.14 6.08 11.58
N TYR A 278 -16.24 6.43 10.91
CA TYR A 278 -16.44 6.16 9.48
C TYR A 278 -16.45 7.48 8.71
N GLY A 279 -15.77 7.54 7.55
CA GLY A 279 -15.59 8.78 6.77
C GLY A 279 -14.41 9.64 7.23
N GLU A 280 -14.31 10.87 6.72
CA GLU A 280 -13.23 11.79 7.10
C GLU A 280 -13.23 12.05 8.61
N ASP A 281 -12.04 12.14 9.23
CA ASP A 281 -11.96 12.53 10.64
C ASP A 281 -12.14 14.05 10.75
N PRO A 282 -13.26 14.54 11.33
CA PRO A 282 -13.50 15.99 11.45
C PRO A 282 -12.43 16.69 12.29
N ARG A 283 -11.65 15.98 13.12
CA ARG A 283 -10.52 16.58 13.84
C ARG A 283 -9.42 17.10 12.92
N GLN A 284 -9.29 16.53 11.72
CA GLN A 284 -8.29 16.88 10.71
C GLN A 284 -8.75 17.99 9.75
N GLY A 285 -10.00 18.43 9.87
CA GLY A 285 -10.59 19.34 8.90
C GLY A 285 -12.01 18.95 8.57
N TYR A 286 -12.93 19.91 8.60
CA TYR A 286 -14.24 19.72 8.00
C TYR A 286 -14.78 21.05 7.48
N GLU A 287 -15.66 20.96 6.49
CA GLU A 287 -16.44 22.09 6.00
C GLU A 287 -17.82 22.06 6.63
N ALA A 288 -18.26 23.21 7.16
CA ALA A 288 -19.65 23.43 7.53
C ALA A 288 -20.03 24.86 7.16
N ASP A 289 -21.15 25.02 6.46
CA ASP A 289 -21.74 26.32 6.09
C ASP A 289 -20.75 27.26 5.36
N GLY A 290 -19.93 26.72 4.45
CA GLY A 290 -18.95 27.49 3.68
C GLY A 290 -17.74 27.96 4.50
N VAL A 291 -17.50 27.35 5.67
CA VAL A 291 -16.34 27.61 6.52
C VAL A 291 -15.60 26.30 6.73
N PHE A 292 -14.28 26.33 6.54
CA PHE A 292 -13.40 25.24 6.92
C PHE A 292 -12.98 25.40 8.38
N TYR A 293 -13.03 24.31 9.14
CA TYR A 293 -12.62 24.25 10.54
C TYR A 293 -11.51 23.22 10.69
N HIS A 294 -10.47 23.55 11.46
CA HIS A 294 -9.45 22.59 11.90
C HIS A 294 -9.42 22.54 13.44
N PRO A 295 -10.17 21.62 14.08
CA PRO A 295 -10.30 21.57 15.53
C PRO A 295 -8.99 21.47 16.31
N GLU A 296 -8.02 20.68 15.81
CA GLU A 296 -6.75 20.47 16.52
C GLU A 296 -5.80 21.67 16.44
N LEU A 297 -5.57 22.21 15.23
CA LEU A 297 -4.74 23.40 15.02
C LEU A 297 -5.46 24.71 15.39
N ARG A 298 -6.76 24.63 15.70
CA ARG A 298 -7.61 25.73 16.17
C ARG A 298 -7.64 26.93 15.23
N PHE A 299 -7.82 26.67 13.94
CA PHE A 299 -8.06 27.72 12.95
C PHE A 299 -9.29 27.43 12.11
N GLN A 300 -9.80 28.49 11.47
CA GLN A 300 -10.89 28.41 10.50
C GLN A 300 -10.75 29.50 9.44
N PHE A 301 -11.36 29.29 8.27
CA PHE A 301 -11.45 30.31 7.23
C PHE A 301 -12.66 30.05 6.32
N SER A 302 -13.15 31.10 5.63
CA SER A 302 -14.25 30.98 4.69
C SER A 302 -13.80 30.38 3.36
N VAL A 303 -14.56 29.41 2.84
CA VAL A 303 -14.35 28.80 1.52
C VAL A 303 -15.15 29.62 0.49
N PRO A 304 -14.52 30.11 -0.59
CA PRO A 304 -15.24 30.84 -1.64
C PRO A 304 -16.39 30.00 -2.23
N ALA A 305 -17.54 30.64 -2.43
CA ALA A 305 -18.72 29.96 -2.97
C ALA A 305 -18.41 29.30 -4.33
N LYS A 306 -18.89 28.07 -4.53
CA LYS A 306 -18.74 27.24 -5.74
C LYS A 306 -17.32 26.74 -6.03
N TRP A 307 -16.34 27.02 -5.17
CA TRP A 307 -15.00 26.44 -5.32
C TRP A 307 -14.97 25.02 -4.76
N LYS A 308 -14.11 24.18 -5.34
CA LYS A 308 -13.93 22.80 -4.86
C LYS A 308 -12.79 22.76 -3.86
N MET A 309 -13.07 22.26 -2.66
CA MET A 309 -12.08 22.04 -1.63
C MET A 309 -11.76 20.55 -1.47
N SER A 310 -10.50 20.24 -1.24
CA SER A 310 -10.00 18.98 -0.71
C SER A 310 -9.00 19.26 0.40
N HIS A 311 -8.85 18.33 1.35
CA HIS A 311 -7.90 18.48 2.44
C HIS A 311 -7.25 17.13 2.78
N THR A 312 -6.08 17.22 3.40
CA THR A 312 -5.33 16.14 4.03
C THR A 312 -4.88 16.64 5.41
N PRO A 313 -4.38 15.78 6.30
CA PRO A 313 -3.75 16.25 7.54
C PRO A 313 -2.65 17.32 7.32
N ALA A 314 -1.97 17.29 6.17
CA ALA A 314 -0.82 18.14 5.88
C ALA A 314 -1.15 19.38 5.04
N SER A 315 -2.32 19.43 4.38
CA SER A 315 -2.64 20.55 3.48
C SER A 315 -4.14 20.71 3.21
N VAL A 316 -4.57 21.94 2.96
CA VAL A 316 -5.91 22.25 2.42
C VAL A 316 -5.76 22.88 1.04
N GLN A 317 -6.47 22.34 0.06
CA GLN A 317 -6.45 22.77 -1.32
C GLN A 317 -7.84 23.26 -1.74
N ILE A 318 -7.93 24.47 -2.29
CA ILE A 318 -9.18 25.06 -2.78
C ILE A 318 -8.96 25.52 -4.21
N THR A 319 -9.72 24.95 -5.14
CA THR A 319 -9.57 25.20 -6.58
C THR A 319 -10.83 25.86 -7.13
N SER A 320 -10.65 26.88 -7.97
CA SER A 320 -11.76 27.53 -8.64
C SER A 320 -12.50 26.57 -9.59
N GLU A 321 -13.78 26.86 -9.84
CA GLU A 321 -14.61 26.05 -10.75
C GLU A 321 -13.99 25.91 -12.15
N GLN A 322 -13.36 26.99 -12.64
CA GLN A 322 -12.69 27.05 -13.93
C GLN A 322 -11.25 26.51 -13.90
N LYS A 323 -10.77 26.03 -12.73
CA LYS A 323 -9.40 25.54 -12.50
C LYS A 323 -8.30 26.55 -12.87
N ASN A 324 -8.60 27.84 -12.82
CA ASN A 324 -7.68 28.95 -13.15
C ASN A 324 -7.11 29.64 -11.90
N ALA A 325 -7.53 29.25 -10.69
CA ALA A 325 -7.00 29.75 -9.43
C ALA A 325 -6.95 28.64 -8.38
N LEU A 326 -5.96 28.74 -7.49
CA LEU A 326 -5.64 27.77 -6.46
C LEU A 326 -5.28 28.49 -5.16
N ILE A 327 -5.91 28.09 -4.06
CA ILE A 327 -5.46 28.41 -2.70
C ILE A 327 -4.91 27.12 -2.10
N LEU A 328 -3.68 27.17 -1.61
CA LEU A 328 -3.02 26.04 -0.96
C LEU A 328 -2.52 26.48 0.41
N LEU A 329 -3.03 25.83 1.45
CA LEU A 329 -2.51 25.94 2.81
C LEU A 329 -1.74 24.67 3.11
N VAL A 330 -0.52 24.79 3.61
CA VAL A 330 0.36 23.65 3.94
C VAL A 330 0.80 23.81 5.39
N ALA A 331 0.69 22.74 6.16
CA ALA A 331 1.30 22.70 7.49
C ALA A 331 2.82 22.66 7.34
N THR A 332 3.51 23.64 7.94
CA THR A 332 4.97 23.65 8.03
C THR A 332 5.36 23.08 9.40
N HIS A 333 6.04 21.93 9.41
CA HIS A 333 6.64 21.35 10.60
C HIS A 333 8.02 21.95 10.91
#